data_AF-V9DB68-F1
#
_entry.id   AF-V9DB68-F1
#
_cell.length_a   1.000
_cell.length_b   1.000
_cell.length_c   1.000
_cell.angle_alpha   90.00
_cell.angle_beta   90.00
_cell.angle_gamma   90.00
#
_symmetry.space_group_name_H-M   'P 1'
#
loop_
_entity.id
_entity.type
_entity.pdbx_description
1 polymer ?
#
loop_
_entity_poly.entity_id
_entity_poly.type
_entity_poly.pdbx_seq_one_letter_code
_entity_poly.pdbx_strand_id
1 'polypeptide(L)'
;MASTESHTNGTSTTGNPGVDYDVLVIGAGFGGIRTLYELGKRGFSARAFEAGSGVGGTWYWNRYPGARTDSESWIYVLTFQEVLGLDWDWKERFPTQPEVEQYLNRVTDHLDLRKHIELNTKVTTAHWNPTKNVWEVTTSKGKTYTATFLITATGPLATPLPPPFPGLDSFKGEWYQTGLWPKHKVDFAGKRVAVVGTGATAVQVIPVVAHNAKTLTVFQRTPNFVLPARNYPIPEDQQTALRRDCEAVLRRARTQSFGMDMVDATLKSTDLETEAEIQRVLEFGWEIGGFRFIFETFADMLTNAKCNEAAAEFVRNKIRSIVKDKETAERLCPYYTILSKRPPLGHFYYEAFNRDNVELVDVSHDPIRAITPTGLRTGAKEYEFDMIIFAVGFDAVTGTLAAIDIRGAEGQHLGEQLNRDMETAYGITAPGFPNLFMVSGPQAPFANIPVVIDNTVDWIGRTVSYMHDHGHRRIDTKEEVARHWKEQVEAVFAMTVLPEGAKKTHSWYVGANLEGKPVRPLFWFGGVAPYFAFCDKEIGDGYPGFAFSSDQSGGAVQARL
;
A
#
# COMPACT_ATOMS: atom_id res chain seq x y z
N MET A 1 63.62 -18.73 -2.13
CA MET A 1 62.62 -17.96 -2.91
C MET A 1 61.30 -18.69 -2.82
N ALA A 2 60.43 -18.26 -1.92
CA ALA A 2 59.05 -18.69 -1.85
C ALA A 2 58.26 -17.50 -1.30
N SER A 3 57.54 -16.83 -2.19
CA SER A 3 56.68 -15.69 -1.91
C SER A 3 55.30 -16.22 -1.51
N THR A 4 54.90 -15.97 -0.27
CA THR A 4 53.52 -16.06 0.19
C THR A 4 52.85 -14.70 -0.04
N GLU A 5 51.98 -14.61 -1.04
CA GLU A 5 51.06 -13.47 -1.19
C GLU A 5 49.83 -13.69 -0.31
N SER A 6 49.61 -12.76 0.62
CA SER A 6 48.38 -12.62 1.38
C SER A 6 47.38 -11.80 0.59
N HIS A 7 46.29 -12.40 0.13
CA HIS A 7 45.14 -11.66 -0.38
C HIS A 7 44.35 -11.05 0.79
N THR A 8 44.57 -9.77 1.06
CA THR A 8 43.68 -8.95 1.88
C THR A 8 42.59 -8.35 0.99
N ASN A 9 41.39 -8.94 1.01
CA ASN A 9 40.18 -8.28 0.52
C ASN A 9 39.77 -7.20 1.53
N GLY A 10 40.24 -5.98 1.34
CA GLY A 10 39.77 -4.80 2.06
C GLY A 10 38.53 -4.22 1.38
N THR A 11 37.34 -4.59 1.84
CA THR A 11 36.14 -3.77 1.60
C THR A 11 36.22 -2.55 2.51
N SER A 12 36.60 -1.41 1.93
CA SER A 12 36.51 -0.09 2.57
C SER A 12 35.06 0.18 2.95
N THR A 13 34.72 0.11 4.23
CA THR A 13 33.40 0.50 4.75
C THR A 13 33.20 2.00 4.55
N THR A 14 32.22 2.39 3.72
CA THR A 14 31.87 3.79 3.40
C THR A 14 31.12 4.51 4.53
N GLY A 15 31.03 3.89 5.69
CA GLY A 15 30.16 4.30 6.78
C GLY A 15 30.75 5.24 7.82
N ASN A 16 29.88 5.81 8.66
CA ASN A 16 30.29 6.56 9.84
C ASN A 16 30.79 5.56 10.92
N PRO A 17 32.08 5.57 11.31
CA PRO A 17 32.63 4.55 12.22
C PRO A 17 32.06 4.61 13.65
N GLY A 18 31.24 5.61 13.98
CA GLY A 18 30.63 5.79 15.29
C GLY A 18 29.20 5.26 15.46
N VAL A 19 28.65 4.54 14.47
CA VAL A 19 27.30 3.94 14.54
C VAL A 19 27.35 2.43 14.35
N ASP A 20 26.32 1.72 14.83
CA ASP A 20 26.20 0.27 14.66
C ASP A 20 25.99 -0.12 13.19
N TYR A 21 25.21 0.68 12.45
CA TYR A 21 24.93 0.53 11.02
C TYR A 21 24.83 1.91 10.37
N ASP A 22 25.10 2.00 9.07
CA ASP A 22 24.85 3.24 8.33
C ASP A 22 23.35 3.51 8.23
N VAL A 23 22.57 2.45 8.02
CA VAL A 23 21.13 2.52 7.77
C VAL A 23 20.36 1.50 8.62
N LEU A 24 19.33 1.98 9.32
CA LEU A 24 18.31 1.11 9.90
C LEU A 24 17.02 1.20 9.08
N VAL A 25 16.42 0.03 8.81
CA VAL A 25 15.20 -0.11 8.02
C VAL A 25 14.08 -0.68 8.90
N ILE A 26 12.89 -0.07 8.86
CA ILE A 26 11.71 -0.58 9.58
C ILE A 26 10.77 -1.25 8.57
N GLY A 27 10.62 -2.57 8.67
CA GLY A 27 9.76 -3.41 7.82
C GLY A 27 10.53 -4.25 6.81
N ALA A 28 10.05 -5.48 6.54
CA ALA A 28 10.62 -6.41 5.57
C ALA A 28 9.58 -6.88 4.51
N GLY A 29 8.76 -5.94 4.04
CA GLY A 29 7.97 -6.11 2.80
C GLY A 29 8.77 -5.74 1.54
N PHE A 30 8.07 -5.51 0.43
CA PHE A 30 8.68 -5.05 -0.84
C PHE A 30 9.68 -3.90 -0.64
N GLY A 31 9.28 -2.85 0.10
CA GLY A 31 10.11 -1.67 0.36
C GLY A 31 11.39 -2.02 1.10
N GLY A 32 11.28 -2.70 2.24
CA GLY A 32 12.45 -3.06 3.05
C GLY A 32 13.44 -3.97 2.32
N ILE A 33 12.94 -4.97 1.60
CA ILE A 33 13.77 -5.87 0.78
C ILE A 33 14.51 -5.07 -0.31
N ARG A 34 13.79 -4.20 -1.04
CA ARG A 34 14.38 -3.35 -2.08
C ARG A 34 15.43 -2.39 -1.51
N THR A 35 15.18 -1.80 -0.34
CA THR A 35 16.07 -0.89 0.37
C THR A 35 17.36 -1.58 0.83
N LEU A 36 17.27 -2.76 1.45
CA LEU A 36 18.44 -3.52 1.87
C LEU A 36 19.35 -3.86 0.68
N TYR A 37 18.74 -4.28 -0.43
CA TYR A 37 19.48 -4.54 -1.66
C TYR A 37 20.16 -3.28 -2.21
N GLU A 38 19.43 -2.17 -2.35
CA GLU A 38 19.96 -0.91 -2.91
C GLU A 38 21.20 -0.43 -2.16
N LEU A 39 21.07 -0.31 -0.84
CA LEU A 39 22.09 0.30 -0.01
C LEU A 39 23.26 -0.64 0.21
N GLY A 40 23.00 -1.95 0.32
CA GLY A 40 24.05 -2.97 0.35
C GLY A 40 24.88 -2.96 -0.94
N LYS A 41 24.23 -2.84 -2.11
CA LYS A 41 24.93 -2.72 -3.41
C LYS A 41 25.76 -1.44 -3.52
N ARG A 42 25.36 -0.37 -2.84
CA ARG A 42 26.10 0.90 -2.72
C ARG A 42 27.18 0.89 -1.63
N GLY A 43 27.38 -0.22 -0.93
CA GLY A 43 28.44 -0.39 0.08
C GLY A 43 28.07 0.04 1.50
N PHE A 44 26.83 0.43 1.76
CA PHE A 44 26.38 0.83 3.10
C PHE A 44 25.98 -0.38 3.94
N SER A 45 26.35 -0.35 5.23
CA SER A 45 25.89 -1.33 6.20
C SER A 45 24.43 -1.07 6.57
N ALA A 46 23.58 -2.09 6.45
CA ALA A 46 22.14 -1.95 6.71
C ALA A 46 21.58 -3.11 7.54
N ARG A 47 20.60 -2.78 8.39
CA ARG A 47 19.84 -3.74 9.20
C ARG A 47 18.35 -3.41 9.16
N ALA A 48 17.52 -4.41 8.85
CA ALA A 48 16.07 -4.28 8.88
C ALA A 48 15.47 -4.97 10.11
N PHE A 49 14.36 -4.41 10.61
CA PHE A 49 13.56 -5.00 11.69
C PHE A 49 12.14 -5.27 11.21
N GLU A 50 11.65 -6.49 11.44
CA GLU A 50 10.30 -6.92 11.06
C GLU A 50 9.57 -7.52 12.25
N ALA A 51 8.35 -7.05 12.50
CA ALA A 51 7.52 -7.54 13.59
C ALA A 51 7.04 -8.98 13.34
N GLY A 52 6.83 -9.35 12.07
CA GLY A 52 6.48 -10.69 11.65
C GLY A 52 7.59 -11.70 11.86
N SER A 53 7.23 -12.98 11.89
CA SER A 53 8.17 -14.09 11.99
C SER A 53 8.76 -14.49 10.64
N GLY A 54 8.54 -13.68 9.60
CA GLY A 54 8.93 -13.93 8.22
C GLY A 54 8.85 -12.63 7.42
N VAL A 55 9.50 -12.62 6.25
CA VAL A 55 9.44 -11.50 5.31
C VAL A 55 8.16 -11.56 4.48
N GLY A 56 7.79 -10.43 3.87
CA GLY A 56 6.66 -10.35 2.95
C GLY A 56 5.72 -9.18 3.19
N GLY A 57 5.79 -8.53 4.35
CA GLY A 57 4.93 -7.40 4.72
C GLY A 57 3.45 -7.76 4.60
N THR A 58 2.69 -7.02 3.78
CA THR A 58 1.29 -7.31 3.46
C THR A 58 1.05 -8.78 3.17
N TRP A 59 1.93 -9.41 2.40
CA TRP A 59 1.80 -10.80 1.97
C TRP A 59 2.23 -11.80 3.04
N TYR A 60 2.86 -11.39 4.14
CA TYR A 60 3.04 -12.23 5.31
C TYR A 60 1.80 -12.22 6.22
N TRP A 61 1.14 -11.06 6.35
CA TRP A 61 0.05 -10.83 7.30
C TRP A 61 -1.35 -11.20 6.77
N ASN A 62 -1.64 -10.93 5.49
CA ASN A 62 -3.00 -11.03 4.93
C ASN A 62 -3.29 -12.43 4.38
N ARG A 63 -3.33 -13.44 5.26
CA ARG A 63 -3.53 -14.87 4.87
C ARG A 63 -4.99 -15.29 4.74
N TYR A 64 -5.91 -14.33 4.69
CA TYR A 64 -7.34 -14.61 4.60
C TYR A 64 -7.69 -15.36 3.30
N PRO A 65 -8.75 -16.18 3.29
CA PRO A 65 -9.15 -16.93 2.10
C PRO A 65 -9.46 -16.01 0.93
N GLY A 66 -8.84 -16.28 -0.23
CA GLY A 66 -9.05 -15.52 -1.46
C GLY A 66 -8.11 -14.33 -1.64
N ALA A 67 -7.25 -14.01 -0.67
CA ALA A 67 -6.26 -12.94 -0.76
C ALA A 67 -5.39 -13.04 -2.02
N ARG A 68 -5.35 -11.97 -2.80
CA ARG A 68 -4.62 -11.87 -4.09
C ARG A 68 -4.35 -10.43 -4.48
N THR A 69 -3.49 -10.24 -5.49
CA THR A 69 -3.24 -8.93 -6.08
C THR A 69 -4.41 -8.45 -6.93
N ASP A 70 -4.47 -7.13 -7.14
CA ASP A 70 -5.29 -6.52 -8.20
C ASP A 70 -4.41 -5.92 -9.32
N SER A 71 -3.11 -6.18 -9.28
CA SER A 71 -2.14 -5.83 -10.32
C SER A 71 -1.62 -7.10 -10.94
N GLU A 72 -1.38 -7.06 -12.26
CA GLU A 72 -0.86 -8.21 -12.98
C GLU A 72 0.49 -8.67 -12.42
N SER A 73 0.69 -9.99 -12.33
CA SER A 73 1.87 -10.62 -11.72
C SER A 73 3.20 -10.11 -12.27
N TRP A 74 3.27 -9.81 -13.56
CA TRP A 74 4.48 -9.35 -14.23
C TRP A 74 4.88 -7.89 -13.92
N ILE A 75 4.02 -7.13 -13.26
CA ILE A 75 4.31 -5.77 -12.76
C ILE A 75 4.18 -5.63 -11.24
N TYR A 76 3.70 -6.68 -10.56
CA TYR A 76 3.63 -6.73 -9.11
C TYR A 76 4.88 -7.42 -8.54
N VAL A 77 6.04 -6.96 -9.01
CA VAL A 77 7.38 -7.52 -8.78
C VAL A 77 8.38 -6.42 -8.44
N LEU A 78 9.53 -6.80 -7.91
CA LEU A 78 10.69 -5.91 -7.84
C LEU A 78 11.37 -5.85 -9.21
N THR A 79 11.70 -4.63 -9.67
CA THR A 79 11.99 -4.33 -11.08
C THR A 79 13.46 -4.04 -11.41
N PHE A 80 14.40 -4.56 -10.61
CA PHE A 80 15.84 -4.37 -10.83
C PHE A 80 16.52 -5.64 -11.36
N GLN A 81 17.64 -5.46 -12.07
CA GLN A 81 18.28 -6.46 -12.94
C GLN A 81 18.45 -7.85 -12.29
N GLU A 82 18.94 -7.91 -11.05
CA GLU A 82 19.24 -9.16 -10.33
C GLU A 82 17.98 -9.96 -9.96
N VAL A 83 16.81 -9.31 -9.91
CA VAL A 83 15.53 -9.99 -9.67
C VAL A 83 14.75 -10.24 -10.96
N LEU A 84 14.97 -9.42 -12.01
CA LEU A 84 14.41 -9.71 -13.33
C LEU A 84 15.01 -10.97 -13.97
N GLY A 85 16.23 -11.34 -13.58
CA GLY A 85 16.86 -12.62 -13.94
C GLY A 85 16.52 -13.80 -13.02
N LEU A 86 15.63 -13.61 -12.03
CA LEU A 86 15.25 -14.68 -11.12
C LEU A 86 14.41 -15.72 -11.86
N ASP A 87 14.79 -16.99 -11.74
CA ASP A 87 13.98 -18.12 -12.21
C ASP A 87 12.71 -18.23 -11.35
N TRP A 88 11.65 -17.57 -11.82
CA TRP A 88 10.33 -17.51 -11.19
C TRP A 88 9.23 -17.36 -12.24
N ASP A 89 8.32 -18.33 -12.28
CA ASP A 89 7.15 -18.30 -13.15
C ASP A 89 5.86 -18.14 -12.35
N TRP A 90 5.17 -17.04 -12.64
CA TRP A 90 3.86 -16.74 -12.07
C TRP A 90 2.79 -17.64 -12.68
N LYS A 91 1.94 -18.20 -11.83
CA LYS A 91 0.92 -19.18 -12.23
C LYS A 91 -0.30 -18.52 -12.85
N GLU A 92 -0.66 -17.33 -12.38
CA GLU A 92 -1.88 -16.64 -12.78
C GLU A 92 -1.67 -15.14 -12.94
N ARG A 93 -2.57 -14.50 -13.71
CA ARG A 93 -2.54 -13.05 -13.96
C ARG A 93 -2.55 -12.25 -12.66
N PHE A 94 -3.39 -12.62 -11.69
CA PHE A 94 -3.52 -11.95 -10.39
C PHE A 94 -3.18 -12.90 -9.24
N PRO A 95 -1.88 -13.01 -8.87
CA PRO A 95 -1.38 -14.06 -7.99
C PRO A 95 -1.96 -14.00 -6.58
N THR A 96 -2.14 -15.19 -6.00
CA THR A 96 -2.58 -15.37 -4.62
C THR A 96 -1.53 -14.93 -3.60
N GLN A 97 -1.98 -14.65 -2.37
CA GLN A 97 -1.08 -14.29 -1.27
C GLN A 97 0.06 -15.30 -1.04
N PRO A 98 -0.17 -16.63 -0.99
CA PRO A 98 0.92 -17.57 -0.78
C PRO A 98 2.00 -17.49 -1.87
N GLU A 99 1.62 -17.25 -3.11
CA GLU A 99 2.56 -17.14 -4.23
C GLU A 99 3.42 -15.87 -4.12
N VAL A 100 2.80 -14.72 -3.81
CA VAL A 100 3.54 -13.46 -3.61
C VAL A 100 4.47 -13.54 -2.40
N GLU A 101 4.03 -14.18 -1.31
CA GLU A 101 4.88 -14.41 -0.13
C GLU A 101 6.09 -15.30 -0.47
N GLN A 102 5.88 -16.37 -1.24
CA GLN A 102 6.95 -17.26 -1.70
C GLN A 102 7.94 -16.52 -2.61
N TYR A 103 7.45 -15.69 -3.54
CA TYR A 103 8.29 -14.84 -4.38
C TYR A 103 9.19 -13.93 -3.54
N LEU A 104 8.64 -13.22 -2.55
CA LEU A 104 9.43 -12.32 -1.70
C LEU A 104 10.47 -13.06 -0.84
N ASN A 105 10.14 -14.27 -0.36
CA ASN A 105 11.11 -15.12 0.33
C ASN A 105 12.22 -15.58 -0.63
N ARG A 106 11.86 -16.03 -1.84
CA ARG A 106 12.81 -16.45 -2.87
C ARG A 106 13.76 -15.33 -3.25
N VAL A 107 13.26 -14.11 -3.44
CA VAL A 107 14.09 -12.92 -3.69
C VAL A 107 15.03 -12.64 -2.52
N THR A 108 14.51 -12.66 -1.29
CA THR A 108 15.30 -12.40 -0.07
C THR A 108 16.46 -13.39 0.07
N ASP A 109 16.22 -14.67 -0.24
CA ASP A 109 17.24 -15.72 -0.17
C ASP A 109 18.22 -15.65 -1.34
N HIS A 110 17.72 -15.39 -2.56
CA HIS A 110 18.57 -15.25 -3.75
C HIS A 110 19.58 -14.11 -3.62
N LEU A 111 19.18 -13.00 -2.99
CA LEU A 111 20.02 -11.83 -2.75
C LEU A 111 20.81 -11.91 -1.42
N ASP A 112 20.74 -13.04 -0.70
CA ASP A 112 21.41 -13.24 0.61
C ASP A 112 21.09 -12.14 1.64
N LEU A 113 19.85 -11.62 1.63
CA LEU A 113 19.43 -10.50 2.46
C LEU A 113 18.94 -10.95 3.84
N ARG A 114 18.59 -12.23 4.02
CA ARG A 114 17.96 -12.72 5.26
C ARG A 114 18.79 -12.46 6.51
N LYS A 115 20.13 -12.54 6.39
CA LYS A 115 21.07 -12.25 7.48
C LYS A 115 21.03 -10.79 7.96
N HIS A 116 20.52 -9.88 7.14
CA HIS A 116 20.35 -8.45 7.44
C HIS A 116 18.97 -8.11 8.02
N ILE A 117 18.11 -9.11 8.27
CA ILE A 117 16.74 -8.90 8.75
C ILE A 117 16.59 -9.55 10.13
N GLU A 118 16.17 -8.76 11.12
CA GLU A 118 15.76 -9.28 12.42
C GLU A 118 14.24 -9.44 12.48
N LEU A 119 13.80 -10.69 12.42
CA LEU A 119 12.39 -11.07 12.53
C LEU A 119 11.92 -11.07 13.99
N ASN A 120 10.60 -11.10 14.21
CA ASN A 120 9.96 -11.03 15.52
C ASN A 120 10.47 -9.83 16.35
N THR A 121 10.73 -8.71 15.69
CA THR A 121 11.38 -7.54 16.27
C THR A 121 10.66 -6.28 15.79
N LYS A 122 9.68 -5.85 16.59
CA LYS A 122 9.02 -4.55 16.39
C LYS A 122 9.95 -3.42 16.85
N VAL A 123 10.08 -2.36 16.07
CA VAL A 123 10.67 -1.09 16.53
C VAL A 123 9.64 -0.33 17.36
N THR A 124 10.02 0.11 18.56
CA THR A 124 9.14 0.82 19.50
C THR A 124 9.41 2.32 19.52
N THR A 125 10.68 2.71 19.46
CA THR A 125 11.09 4.13 19.42
C THR A 125 12.20 4.34 18.40
N ALA A 126 12.25 5.54 17.81
CA ALA A 126 13.36 6.02 17.02
C ALA A 126 13.55 7.52 17.30
N HIS A 127 14.61 7.88 18.00
CA HIS A 127 14.83 9.25 18.45
C HIS A 127 16.07 9.81 17.79
N TRP A 128 15.95 11.00 17.22
CA TRP A 128 17.11 11.73 16.71
C TRP A 128 17.96 12.27 17.86
N ASN A 129 19.27 12.02 17.79
CA ASN A 129 20.24 12.59 18.70
C ASN A 129 20.97 13.77 18.01
N PRO A 130 20.63 15.04 18.33
CA PRO A 130 21.20 16.20 17.63
C PRO A 130 22.68 16.43 17.96
N THR A 131 23.17 15.94 19.10
CA THR A 131 24.59 16.08 19.48
C THR A 131 25.48 15.11 18.71
N LYS A 132 24.97 13.91 18.43
CA LYS A 132 25.71 12.86 17.71
C LYS A 132 25.40 12.82 16.21
N ASN A 133 24.34 13.48 15.77
CA ASN A 133 23.82 13.47 14.38
C ASN A 133 23.47 12.04 13.91
N VAL A 134 22.74 11.30 14.74
CA VAL A 134 22.35 9.90 14.50
C VAL A 134 20.94 9.61 15.02
N TRP A 135 20.32 8.58 14.49
CA TRP A 135 19.11 7.95 15.02
C TRP A 135 19.46 6.91 16.09
N GLU A 136 18.80 6.97 17.24
CA GLU A 136 18.82 5.94 18.29
C GLU A 136 17.49 5.16 18.25
N VAL A 137 17.53 3.90 17.82
CA VAL A 137 16.35 3.06 17.53
C VAL A 137 16.24 1.93 18.53
N THR A 138 15.15 1.88 19.29
CA THR A 138 14.89 0.84 20.30
C THR A 138 13.87 -0.17 19.80
N THR A 139 14.16 -1.45 20.04
CA THR A 139 13.32 -2.57 19.65
C THR A 139 12.52 -3.12 20.83
N SER A 140 11.45 -3.85 20.52
CA SER A 140 10.62 -4.62 21.47
C SER A 140 11.39 -5.66 22.30
N LYS A 141 12.64 -5.98 21.94
CA LYS A 141 13.54 -6.83 22.73
C LYS A 141 14.38 -6.03 23.74
N GLY A 142 14.14 -4.72 23.87
CA GLY A 142 14.86 -3.83 24.78
C GLY A 142 16.26 -3.41 24.29
N LYS A 143 16.67 -3.81 23.07
CA LYS A 143 17.95 -3.42 22.50
C LYS A 143 17.81 -2.13 21.68
N THR A 144 18.76 -1.23 21.86
CA THR A 144 18.91 0.02 21.10
C THR A 144 20.06 -0.11 20.11
N TYR A 145 19.86 0.46 18.92
CA TYR A 145 20.82 0.52 17.82
C TYR A 145 20.98 1.97 17.36
N THR A 146 22.14 2.28 16.78
CA THR A 146 22.45 3.60 16.23
C THR A 146 22.65 3.55 14.72
N ALA A 147 22.18 4.57 14.02
CA ALA A 147 22.47 4.75 12.59
C ALA A 147 22.45 6.20 12.12
N THR A 148 23.16 6.45 11.02
CA THR A 148 23.15 7.77 10.37
C THR A 148 21.79 8.02 9.70
N PHE A 149 21.25 7.01 9.01
CA PHE A 149 19.99 7.08 8.27
C PHE A 149 18.93 6.14 8.84
N LEU A 150 17.68 6.60 8.85
CA LEU A 150 16.51 5.80 9.18
C LEU A 150 15.59 5.72 7.97
N ILE A 151 15.25 4.50 7.54
CA ILE A 151 14.31 4.28 6.44
C ILE A 151 13.08 3.55 6.97
N THR A 152 11.92 4.17 6.82
CA THR A 152 10.64 3.55 7.17
C THR A 152 10.02 2.91 5.93
N ALA A 153 9.94 1.59 5.91
CA ALA A 153 9.27 0.79 4.88
C ALA A 153 8.05 0.07 5.48
N THR A 154 7.28 0.82 6.28
CA THR A 154 6.21 0.30 7.15
C THR A 154 4.92 -0.04 6.40
N GLY A 155 4.81 0.37 5.14
CA GLY A 155 3.66 0.09 4.27
C GLY A 155 2.43 0.97 4.56
N PRO A 156 1.71 1.45 3.53
CA PRO A 156 0.56 2.34 3.71
C PRO A 156 -0.71 1.62 4.21
N LEU A 157 -0.75 0.29 4.24
CA LEU A 157 -1.90 -0.52 4.65
C LEU A 157 -1.44 -1.68 5.55
N ALA A 158 -0.79 -1.34 6.66
CA ALA A 158 -0.17 -2.34 7.55
C ALA A 158 -0.77 -2.41 8.95
N THR A 159 -1.35 -1.33 9.48
CA THR A 159 -1.94 -1.31 10.83
C THR A 159 -3.45 -1.60 10.75
N PRO A 160 -3.92 -2.81 11.09
CA PRO A 160 -5.32 -3.17 10.97
C PRO A 160 -6.16 -2.44 12.03
N LEU A 161 -7.37 -2.00 11.68
CA LEU A 161 -8.27 -1.35 12.65
C LEU A 161 -8.89 -2.38 13.58
N PRO A 162 -8.81 -2.21 14.91
CA PRO A 162 -9.50 -3.13 15.81
C PRO A 162 -11.01 -3.13 15.50
N PRO A 163 -11.71 -4.29 15.58
CA PRO A 163 -13.15 -4.32 15.41
C PRO A 163 -13.82 -3.37 16.42
N PRO A 164 -14.58 -2.35 15.97
CA PRO A 164 -15.05 -1.28 16.84
C PRO A 164 -16.32 -1.65 17.64
N PHE A 165 -16.61 -2.94 17.80
CA PHE A 165 -17.90 -3.42 18.30
C PHE A 165 -17.80 -3.83 19.78
N PRO A 166 -18.55 -3.17 20.69
CA PRO A 166 -18.61 -3.57 22.09
C PRO A 166 -19.04 -5.02 22.26
N GLY A 167 -18.55 -5.69 23.31
CA GLY A 167 -18.95 -7.06 23.64
C GLY A 167 -18.19 -8.17 22.89
N LEU A 168 -17.19 -7.83 22.07
CA LEU A 168 -16.40 -8.81 21.31
C LEU A 168 -15.81 -9.92 22.20
N ASP A 169 -15.28 -9.57 23.37
CA ASP A 169 -14.71 -10.53 24.34
C ASP A 169 -15.73 -11.53 24.91
N SER A 170 -17.03 -11.26 24.76
CA SER A 170 -18.11 -12.15 25.21
C SER A 170 -18.50 -13.21 24.19
N PHE A 171 -18.08 -13.06 22.92
CA PHE A 171 -18.44 -13.98 21.85
C PHE A 171 -17.85 -15.36 22.10
N LYS A 172 -18.70 -16.39 22.08
CA LYS A 172 -18.29 -17.78 22.34
C LYS A 172 -17.80 -18.51 21.09
N GLY A 173 -18.03 -17.94 19.91
CA GLY A 173 -17.54 -18.46 18.64
C GLY A 173 -16.13 -17.96 18.30
N GLU A 174 -15.67 -18.26 17.10
CA GLU A 174 -14.35 -17.84 16.63
C GLU A 174 -14.46 -16.54 15.85
N TRP A 175 -13.56 -15.59 16.05
CA TRP A 175 -13.54 -14.38 15.22
C TRP A 175 -12.15 -14.13 14.65
N TYR A 176 -12.14 -13.55 13.46
CA TYR A 176 -10.94 -13.36 12.68
C TYR A 176 -10.89 -11.94 12.14
N GLN A 177 -9.73 -11.32 12.23
CA GLN A 177 -9.43 -10.08 11.52
C GLN A 177 -8.56 -10.38 10.31
N THR A 178 -8.97 -9.90 9.14
CA THR A 178 -8.31 -10.29 7.88
C THR A 178 -6.86 -9.84 7.77
N GLY A 179 -6.51 -8.69 8.36
CA GLY A 179 -5.13 -8.20 8.44
C GLY A 179 -4.23 -8.93 9.44
N LEU A 180 -4.77 -9.86 10.25
CA LEU A 180 -4.04 -10.67 11.25
C LEU A 180 -4.44 -12.14 11.14
N TRP A 181 -4.71 -12.61 9.93
CA TRP A 181 -5.25 -13.95 9.71
C TRP A 181 -4.26 -15.05 10.18
N PRO A 182 -4.72 -16.11 10.86
CA PRO A 182 -3.83 -17.17 11.34
C PRO A 182 -3.11 -17.89 10.21
N LYS A 183 -1.96 -18.49 10.52
CA LYS A 183 -1.20 -19.31 9.56
C LYS A 183 -1.86 -20.66 9.27
N HIS A 184 -2.65 -21.19 10.21
CA HIS A 184 -3.37 -22.44 9.99
C HIS A 184 -4.61 -22.19 9.14
N LYS A 185 -5.04 -23.22 8.41
CA LYS A 185 -6.28 -23.17 7.62
C LYS A 185 -7.48 -23.09 8.57
N VAL A 186 -8.33 -22.08 8.36
CA VAL A 186 -9.65 -21.97 9.01
C VAL A 186 -10.67 -22.74 8.17
N ASP A 187 -11.48 -23.58 8.82
CA ASP A 187 -12.50 -24.39 8.14
C ASP A 187 -13.90 -23.83 8.41
N PHE A 188 -14.61 -23.52 7.32
CA PHE A 188 -15.98 -22.97 7.37
C PHE A 188 -17.06 -24.05 7.26
N ALA A 189 -16.69 -25.30 6.96
CA ALA A 189 -17.64 -26.38 6.73
C ALA A 189 -18.63 -26.54 7.91
N GLY A 190 -19.92 -26.49 7.61
CA GLY A 190 -20.97 -26.62 8.61
C GLY A 190 -21.21 -25.39 9.50
N LYS A 191 -20.42 -24.31 9.35
CA LYS A 191 -20.48 -23.11 10.20
C LYS A 191 -21.41 -22.03 9.64
N ARG A 192 -22.06 -21.30 10.55
CA ARG A 192 -22.73 -20.02 10.27
C ARG A 192 -21.71 -18.90 10.39
N VAL A 193 -21.41 -18.22 9.30
CA VAL A 193 -20.32 -17.23 9.23
C VAL A 193 -20.89 -15.84 8.96
N ALA A 194 -20.41 -14.84 9.70
CA ALA A 194 -20.63 -13.43 9.38
C ALA A 194 -19.38 -12.84 8.72
N VAL A 195 -19.56 -11.98 7.71
CA VAL A 195 -18.50 -11.10 7.19
C VAL A 195 -18.94 -9.65 7.40
N VAL A 196 -18.13 -8.86 8.10
CA VAL A 196 -18.39 -7.44 8.36
C VAL A 196 -17.47 -6.59 7.49
N GLY A 197 -18.08 -5.81 6.60
CA GLY A 197 -17.39 -4.97 5.62
C GLY A 197 -17.46 -5.53 4.20
N THR A 198 -17.35 -4.63 3.22
CA THR A 198 -17.47 -4.89 1.78
C THR A 198 -16.40 -4.16 0.97
N GLY A 199 -15.25 -3.90 1.61
CA GLY A 199 -14.05 -3.40 0.93
C GLY A 199 -13.35 -4.49 0.11
N ALA A 200 -12.20 -4.17 -0.47
CA ALA A 200 -11.44 -5.09 -1.33
C ALA A 200 -11.17 -6.46 -0.70
N THR A 201 -10.81 -6.46 0.58
CA THR A 201 -10.60 -7.71 1.34
C THR A 201 -11.85 -8.57 1.42
N ALA A 202 -13.01 -7.98 1.75
CA ALA A 202 -14.26 -8.72 1.84
C ALA A 202 -14.71 -9.26 0.48
N VAL A 203 -14.52 -8.49 -0.60
CA VAL A 203 -14.81 -8.92 -1.98
C VAL A 203 -14.08 -10.20 -2.36
N GLN A 204 -12.86 -10.40 -1.84
CA GLN A 204 -12.08 -11.63 -2.04
C GLN A 204 -12.49 -12.77 -1.08
N VAL A 205 -12.86 -12.44 0.16
CA VAL A 205 -13.28 -13.42 1.19
C VAL A 205 -14.65 -14.03 0.88
N ILE A 206 -15.63 -13.21 0.52
CA ILE A 206 -17.05 -13.58 0.41
C ILE A 206 -17.27 -14.77 -0.51
N PRO A 207 -16.74 -14.81 -1.75
CA PRO A 207 -16.93 -15.95 -2.66
C PRO A 207 -16.42 -17.27 -2.07
N VAL A 208 -15.28 -17.24 -1.36
CA VAL A 208 -14.67 -18.44 -0.77
C VAL A 208 -15.47 -18.93 0.43
N VAL A 209 -15.92 -18.02 1.30
CA VAL A 209 -16.74 -18.38 2.47
C VAL A 209 -18.13 -18.85 2.04
N ALA A 210 -18.76 -18.17 1.08
CA ALA A 210 -20.07 -18.54 0.54
C ALA A 210 -20.12 -19.97 0.00
N HIS A 211 -19.01 -20.43 -0.60
CA HIS A 211 -18.91 -21.78 -1.14
C HIS A 211 -18.78 -22.86 -0.05
N ASN A 212 -18.12 -22.56 1.06
CA ASN A 212 -17.71 -23.55 2.06
C ASN A 212 -18.54 -23.52 3.36
N ALA A 213 -19.16 -22.40 3.69
CA ALA A 213 -19.95 -22.23 4.92
C ALA A 213 -21.35 -22.85 4.81
N LYS A 214 -21.93 -23.23 5.95
CA LYS A 214 -23.36 -23.63 6.01
C LYS A 214 -24.25 -22.46 5.65
N THR A 215 -24.00 -21.30 6.24
CA THR A 215 -24.63 -20.02 5.88
C THR A 215 -23.61 -18.90 5.99
N LEU A 216 -23.75 -17.88 5.14
CA LEU A 216 -22.98 -16.65 5.17
C LEU A 216 -23.94 -15.46 5.27
N THR A 217 -23.74 -14.59 6.27
CA THR A 217 -24.40 -13.29 6.33
C THR A 217 -23.36 -12.19 6.14
N VAL A 218 -23.55 -11.32 5.15
CA VAL A 218 -22.67 -10.20 4.84
C VAL A 218 -23.27 -8.91 5.37
N PHE A 219 -22.55 -8.23 6.27
CA PHE A 219 -22.96 -6.93 6.82
C PHE A 219 -22.28 -5.81 6.04
N GLN A 220 -23.07 -5.15 5.19
CA GLN A 220 -22.62 -4.09 4.30
C GLN A 220 -23.09 -2.72 4.81
N ARG A 221 -22.15 -1.80 5.01
CA ARG A 221 -22.48 -0.38 5.25
C ARG A 221 -22.49 0.43 3.96
N THR A 222 -21.57 0.13 3.06
CA THR A 222 -21.39 0.89 1.82
C THR A 222 -21.02 -0.09 0.71
N PRO A 223 -21.86 -0.30 -0.31
CA PRO A 223 -21.50 -1.12 -1.47
C PRO A 223 -20.26 -0.57 -2.18
N ASN A 224 -19.56 -1.43 -2.92
CA ASN A 224 -18.37 -1.03 -3.68
C ASN A 224 -18.54 -1.38 -5.16
N PHE A 225 -17.96 -0.57 -6.06
CA PHE A 225 -17.87 -0.95 -7.47
C PHE A 225 -16.84 -2.06 -7.60
N VAL A 226 -17.30 -3.30 -7.72
CA VAL A 226 -16.42 -4.44 -7.99
C VAL A 226 -16.32 -4.65 -9.50
N LEU A 227 -15.09 -4.61 -10.01
CA LEU A 227 -14.79 -4.85 -11.42
C LEU A 227 -14.39 -6.31 -11.61
N PRO A 228 -14.67 -6.93 -12.77
CA PRO A 228 -14.29 -8.31 -13.00
C PRO A 228 -12.77 -8.40 -13.12
N ALA A 229 -12.15 -9.27 -12.31
CA ALA A 229 -10.71 -9.48 -12.42
C ALA A 229 -10.31 -10.16 -13.73
N ARG A 230 -11.16 -11.08 -14.25
CA ARG A 230 -10.85 -11.92 -15.43
C ARG A 230 -9.47 -12.59 -15.29
N ASN A 231 -9.21 -13.14 -14.10
CA ASN A 231 -7.97 -13.87 -13.83
C ASN A 231 -7.95 -15.19 -14.58
N TYR A 232 -6.77 -15.60 -15.01
CA TYR A 232 -6.53 -16.81 -15.78
C TYR A 232 -5.13 -17.36 -15.47
N PRO A 233 -4.90 -18.68 -15.62
CA PRO A 233 -3.56 -19.25 -15.63
C PRO A 233 -2.74 -18.68 -16.79
N ILE A 234 -1.49 -18.25 -16.56
CA ILE A 234 -0.68 -17.63 -17.60
C ILE A 234 -0.16 -18.71 -18.57
N PRO A 235 -0.55 -18.67 -19.85
CA PRO A 235 -0.05 -19.61 -20.86
C PRO A 235 1.45 -19.47 -21.10
N GLU A 236 2.11 -20.54 -21.55
CA GLU A 236 3.57 -20.59 -21.75
C GLU A 236 4.08 -19.58 -22.79
N ASP A 237 3.32 -19.35 -23.86
CA ASP A 237 3.63 -18.35 -24.88
C ASP A 237 3.58 -16.93 -24.31
N GLN A 238 2.60 -16.63 -23.45
CA GLN A 238 2.55 -15.37 -22.72
C GLN A 238 3.72 -15.23 -21.72
N GLN A 239 4.07 -16.27 -20.97
CA GLN A 239 5.25 -16.23 -20.09
C GLN A 239 6.53 -15.96 -20.87
N THR A 240 6.68 -16.61 -22.03
CA THR A 240 7.82 -16.41 -22.93
C THR A 240 7.86 -14.98 -23.47
N ALA A 241 6.72 -14.43 -23.89
CA ALA A 241 6.61 -13.05 -24.34
C ALA A 241 6.95 -12.05 -23.22
N LEU A 242 6.46 -12.28 -21.99
CA LEU A 242 6.76 -11.44 -20.84
C LEU A 242 8.25 -11.43 -20.48
N ARG A 243 8.93 -12.58 -20.57
CA ARG A 243 10.39 -12.67 -20.39
C ARG A 243 11.14 -11.93 -21.49
N ARG A 244 10.75 -12.11 -22.75
CA ARG A 244 11.38 -11.45 -23.91
C ARG A 244 11.19 -9.93 -23.87
N ASP A 245 9.99 -9.47 -23.54
CA ASP A 245 9.57 -8.06 -23.65
C ASP A 245 9.61 -7.33 -22.30
N CYS A 246 10.30 -7.89 -21.29
CA CYS A 246 10.30 -7.40 -19.92
C CYS A 246 10.61 -5.90 -19.81
N GLU A 247 11.65 -5.42 -20.51
CA GLU A 247 12.01 -4.00 -20.51
C GLU A 247 10.88 -3.10 -21.05
N ALA A 248 10.18 -3.55 -22.10
CA ALA A 248 9.07 -2.80 -22.68
C ALA A 248 7.85 -2.76 -21.73
N VAL A 249 7.56 -3.88 -21.05
CA VAL A 249 6.54 -3.97 -20.01
C VAL A 249 6.82 -3.00 -18.86
N LEU A 250 8.04 -3.03 -18.33
CA LEU A 250 8.44 -2.17 -17.21
C LEU A 250 8.45 -0.70 -17.61
N ARG A 251 8.92 -0.38 -18.82
CA ARG A 251 8.87 0.98 -19.35
C ARG A 251 7.43 1.49 -19.44
N ARG A 252 6.49 0.69 -19.98
CA ARG A 252 5.07 1.06 -20.03
C ARG A 252 4.53 1.33 -18.63
N ALA A 253 4.77 0.42 -17.68
CA ALA A 253 4.33 0.59 -16.30
C ALA A 253 4.89 1.86 -15.65
N ARG A 254 6.15 2.21 -15.88
CA ARG A 254 6.77 3.44 -15.35
C ARG A 254 6.27 4.73 -16.00
N THR A 255 5.73 4.65 -17.22
CA THR A 255 5.20 5.82 -17.95
C THR A 255 3.69 5.99 -17.83
N GLN A 256 2.94 4.92 -17.56
CA GLN A 256 1.49 4.94 -17.42
C GLN A 256 1.08 5.59 -16.10
N SER A 257 0.01 6.39 -16.10
CA SER A 257 -0.40 7.23 -14.97
C SER A 257 -0.47 6.53 -13.60
N PHE A 258 -0.86 5.26 -13.52
CA PHE A 258 -1.06 4.52 -12.28
C PHE A 258 -0.04 3.38 -12.05
N GLY A 259 1.08 3.35 -12.77
CA GLY A 259 2.12 2.33 -12.57
C GLY A 259 1.78 0.96 -13.17
N MET A 260 0.88 0.90 -14.15
CA MET A 260 0.31 -0.35 -14.65
C MET A 260 0.77 -0.66 -16.08
N ASP A 261 0.87 -1.93 -16.45
CA ASP A 261 1.18 -2.37 -17.80
C ASP A 261 -0.04 -2.24 -18.73
N MET A 262 -0.39 -1.00 -19.02
CA MET A 262 -1.53 -0.58 -19.83
C MET A 262 -1.20 0.73 -20.56
N VAL A 263 -2.06 1.14 -21.49
CA VAL A 263 -1.91 2.41 -22.21
C VAL A 263 -3.00 3.36 -21.71
N ASP A 264 -2.63 4.55 -21.25
CA ASP A 264 -3.62 5.54 -20.82
C ASP A 264 -4.60 5.87 -21.96
N ALA A 265 -5.89 5.87 -21.63
CA ALA A 265 -6.93 6.22 -22.58
C ALA A 265 -6.69 7.60 -23.17
N THR A 266 -6.89 7.72 -24.48
CA THR A 266 -6.86 9.00 -25.21
C THR A 266 -8.25 9.46 -25.63
N LEU A 267 -9.18 8.52 -25.80
CA LEU A 267 -10.58 8.77 -26.12
C LEU A 267 -11.28 9.45 -24.95
N LYS A 268 -11.99 10.55 -25.18
CA LYS A 268 -12.89 11.15 -24.17
C LYS A 268 -14.32 10.72 -24.43
N SER A 269 -15.14 10.64 -23.39
CA SER A 269 -16.55 10.31 -23.59
C SER A 269 -17.27 11.35 -24.46
N THR A 270 -16.78 12.60 -24.47
CA THR A 270 -17.31 13.71 -25.28
C THR A 270 -16.98 13.61 -26.76
N ASP A 271 -16.07 12.71 -27.15
CA ASP A 271 -15.72 12.47 -28.56
C ASP A 271 -16.72 11.52 -29.24
N LEU A 272 -17.64 10.92 -28.47
CA LEU A 272 -18.67 10.00 -28.94
C LEU A 272 -20.03 10.69 -29.03
N GLU A 273 -20.79 10.39 -30.08
CA GLU A 273 -22.07 11.05 -30.36
C GLU A 273 -23.26 10.36 -29.69
N THR A 274 -23.15 9.06 -29.44
CA THR A 274 -24.27 8.24 -28.94
C THR A 274 -23.95 7.49 -27.66
N GLU A 275 -24.98 7.28 -26.83
CA GLU A 275 -24.88 6.44 -25.63
C GLU A 275 -24.47 5.00 -25.97
N ALA A 276 -24.93 4.46 -27.09
CA ALA A 276 -24.58 3.11 -27.54
C ALA A 276 -23.07 2.94 -27.81
N GLU A 277 -22.38 3.99 -28.28
CA GLU A 277 -20.92 3.98 -28.45
C GLU A 277 -20.21 3.99 -27.10
N ILE A 278 -20.68 4.81 -26.16
CA ILE A 278 -20.14 4.85 -24.79
C ILE A 278 -20.28 3.47 -24.13
N GLN A 279 -21.47 2.87 -24.21
CA GLN A 279 -21.75 1.53 -23.68
C GLN A 279 -20.84 0.48 -24.30
N ARG A 280 -20.53 0.56 -25.61
CA ARG A 280 -19.63 -0.38 -26.29
C ARG A 280 -18.19 -0.31 -25.77
N VAL A 281 -17.68 0.91 -25.51
CA VAL A 281 -16.35 1.11 -24.94
C VAL A 281 -16.27 0.58 -23.50
N LEU A 282 -17.31 0.85 -22.70
CA LEU A 282 -17.40 0.33 -21.33
C LEU A 282 -17.53 -1.21 -21.31
N GLU A 283 -18.28 -1.79 -22.25
CA GLU A 283 -18.39 -3.25 -22.41
C GLU A 283 -17.03 -3.87 -22.72
N PHE A 284 -16.26 -3.28 -23.62
CA PHE A 284 -14.89 -3.72 -23.90
C PHE A 284 -14.01 -3.70 -22.64
N GLY A 285 -14.05 -2.62 -21.86
CA GLY A 285 -13.31 -2.52 -20.59
C GLY A 285 -13.75 -3.57 -19.57
N TRP A 286 -15.06 -3.87 -19.50
CA TRP A 286 -15.63 -4.86 -18.59
C TRP A 286 -15.26 -6.30 -18.97
N GLU A 287 -15.25 -6.61 -20.26
CA GLU A 287 -14.88 -7.94 -20.73
C GLU A 287 -13.38 -8.23 -20.58
N ILE A 288 -12.51 -7.24 -20.79
CA ILE A 288 -11.07 -7.40 -20.51
C ILE A 288 -10.78 -7.50 -19.01
N GLY A 289 -11.54 -6.75 -18.21
CA GLY A 289 -11.41 -6.72 -16.75
C GLY A 289 -10.15 -6.04 -16.23
N GLY A 290 -9.97 -6.13 -14.92
CA GLY A 290 -8.91 -5.39 -14.22
C GLY A 290 -9.16 -3.89 -14.20
N PHE A 291 -8.10 -3.12 -13.92
CA PHE A 291 -8.19 -1.65 -13.91
C PHE A 291 -8.31 -1.01 -15.30
N ARG A 292 -8.24 -1.81 -16.37
CA ARG A 292 -8.43 -1.35 -17.76
C ARG A 292 -9.79 -0.70 -18.00
N PHE A 293 -10.83 -1.17 -17.30
CA PHE A 293 -12.15 -0.51 -17.32
C PHE A 293 -12.07 0.97 -16.92
N ILE A 294 -11.19 1.32 -15.99
CA ILE A 294 -11.07 2.70 -15.49
C ILE A 294 -10.10 3.50 -16.36
N PHE A 295 -8.94 2.91 -16.70
CA PHE A 295 -7.81 3.66 -17.23
C PHE A 295 -7.63 3.55 -18.75
N GLU A 296 -8.25 2.57 -19.42
CA GLU A 296 -8.15 2.39 -20.89
C GLU A 296 -9.47 2.67 -21.64
N THR A 297 -10.58 2.96 -20.94
CA THR A 297 -11.85 3.27 -21.59
C THR A 297 -11.93 4.75 -21.99
N PHE A 298 -11.83 5.66 -21.02
CA PHE A 298 -11.96 7.09 -21.24
C PHE A 298 -10.91 7.91 -20.49
N ALA A 299 -10.30 8.87 -21.19
CA ALA A 299 -9.28 9.79 -20.66
C ALA A 299 -9.85 10.75 -19.61
N ASP A 300 -11.16 11.03 -19.66
CA ASP A 300 -11.86 11.95 -18.78
C ASP A 300 -12.67 11.25 -17.66
N MET A 301 -12.44 9.94 -17.44
CA MET A 301 -13.10 9.14 -16.41
C MET A 301 -13.02 9.74 -14.99
N LEU A 302 -11.90 10.43 -14.67
CA LEU A 302 -11.65 11.02 -13.35
C LEU A 302 -11.93 12.52 -13.27
N THR A 303 -12.19 13.19 -14.40
CA THR A 303 -12.31 14.65 -14.49
C THR A 303 -13.65 15.12 -15.04
N ASN A 304 -14.43 14.22 -15.66
CA ASN A 304 -15.74 14.49 -16.20
C ASN A 304 -16.82 13.68 -15.45
N ALA A 305 -17.67 14.38 -14.70
CA ALA A 305 -18.72 13.76 -13.90
C ALA A 305 -19.74 12.97 -14.76
N LYS A 306 -20.02 13.40 -15.99
CA LYS A 306 -20.94 12.70 -16.89
C LYS A 306 -20.34 11.40 -17.40
N CYS A 307 -19.05 11.40 -17.76
CA CYS A 307 -18.31 10.20 -18.14
C CYS A 307 -18.33 9.18 -16.99
N ASN A 308 -18.00 9.64 -15.78
CA ASN A 308 -17.94 8.79 -14.60
C ASN A 308 -19.31 8.20 -14.24
N GLU A 309 -20.38 9.00 -14.32
CA GLU A 309 -21.75 8.53 -14.07
C GLU A 309 -22.22 7.51 -15.11
N ALA A 310 -21.89 7.70 -16.39
CA ALA A 310 -22.18 6.70 -17.43
C ALA A 310 -21.49 5.36 -17.14
N ALA A 311 -20.22 5.40 -16.70
CA ALA A 311 -19.49 4.21 -16.28
C ALA A 311 -20.07 3.59 -14.99
N ALA A 312 -20.47 4.42 -14.02
CA ALA A 312 -21.10 3.96 -12.78
C ALA A 312 -22.42 3.23 -13.05
N GLU A 313 -23.29 3.81 -13.88
CA GLU A 313 -24.57 3.20 -14.25
C GLU A 313 -24.37 1.94 -15.11
N PHE A 314 -23.37 1.91 -15.99
CA PHE A 314 -22.97 0.68 -16.67
C PHE A 314 -22.69 -0.44 -15.66
N VAL A 315 -21.87 -0.19 -14.63
CA VAL A 315 -21.55 -1.21 -13.62
C VAL A 315 -22.79 -1.57 -12.80
N ARG A 316 -23.64 -0.61 -12.41
CA ARG A 316 -24.92 -0.90 -11.74
C ARG A 316 -25.82 -1.82 -12.57
N ASN A 317 -25.86 -1.62 -13.89
CA ASN A 317 -26.61 -2.50 -14.80
C ASN A 317 -26.00 -3.89 -14.91
N LYS A 318 -24.66 -4.03 -14.82
CA LYS A 318 -24.02 -5.35 -14.67
C LYS A 318 -24.40 -6.02 -13.35
N ILE A 319 -24.47 -5.29 -12.24
CA ILE A 319 -24.91 -5.83 -10.94
C ILE A 319 -26.34 -6.36 -11.07
N ARG A 320 -27.25 -5.56 -11.61
CA ARG A 320 -28.67 -5.92 -11.83
C ARG A 320 -28.86 -7.10 -12.78
N SER A 321 -27.92 -7.35 -13.69
CA SER A 321 -27.99 -8.50 -14.61
C SER A 321 -27.38 -9.77 -14.02
N ILE A 322 -26.39 -9.65 -13.12
CA ILE A 322 -25.73 -10.79 -12.47
C ILE A 322 -26.53 -11.28 -11.26
N VAL A 323 -27.02 -10.38 -10.42
CA VAL A 323 -27.72 -10.70 -9.17
C VAL A 323 -29.21 -10.90 -9.44
N LYS A 324 -29.71 -12.11 -9.20
CA LYS A 324 -31.07 -12.54 -9.56
C LYS A 324 -32.15 -11.91 -8.69
N ASP A 325 -31.88 -11.77 -7.38
CA ASP A 325 -32.79 -11.10 -6.47
C ASP A 325 -32.68 -9.58 -6.63
N LYS A 326 -33.79 -8.94 -6.98
CA LYS A 326 -33.81 -7.51 -7.33
C LYS A 326 -33.45 -6.61 -6.14
N GLU A 327 -33.90 -6.97 -4.95
CA GLU A 327 -33.64 -6.17 -3.76
C GLU A 327 -32.15 -6.25 -3.36
N THR A 328 -31.58 -7.44 -3.39
CA THR A 328 -30.14 -7.66 -3.18
C THR A 328 -29.31 -6.95 -4.23
N ALA A 329 -29.72 -6.98 -5.50
CA ALA A 329 -29.05 -6.26 -6.58
C ALA A 329 -28.99 -4.75 -6.31
N GLU A 330 -30.11 -4.12 -5.95
CA GLU A 330 -30.13 -2.68 -5.65
C GLU A 330 -29.31 -2.34 -4.39
N ARG A 331 -29.31 -3.19 -3.36
CA ARG A 331 -28.45 -3.00 -2.19
C ARG A 331 -26.97 -3.08 -2.52
N LEU A 332 -26.59 -3.84 -3.55
CA LEU A 332 -25.20 -3.96 -4.01
C LEU A 332 -24.78 -2.82 -4.95
N CYS A 333 -25.72 -2.03 -5.49
CA CYS A 333 -25.43 -0.91 -6.38
C CYS A 333 -24.82 0.27 -5.60
N PRO A 334 -23.58 0.70 -5.92
CA PRO A 334 -23.00 1.89 -5.33
C PRO A 334 -23.65 3.19 -5.84
N TYR A 335 -23.80 4.16 -4.94
CA TYR A 335 -24.51 5.43 -5.15
C TYR A 335 -23.60 6.65 -5.37
N TYR A 336 -22.31 6.40 -5.61
CA TYR A 336 -21.26 7.42 -5.66
C TYR A 336 -20.43 7.29 -6.96
N THR A 337 -19.52 8.21 -7.23
CA THR A 337 -18.67 8.17 -8.44
C THR A 337 -17.63 7.04 -8.40
N ILE A 338 -17.38 6.38 -9.52
CA ILE A 338 -16.30 5.37 -9.61
C ILE A 338 -14.99 5.99 -9.10
N LEU A 339 -14.21 5.19 -8.37
CA LEU A 339 -12.98 5.58 -7.65
C LEU A 339 -13.14 6.42 -6.39
N SER A 340 -14.33 6.94 -6.06
CA SER A 340 -14.57 7.54 -4.73
C SER A 340 -14.27 6.56 -3.59
N LYS A 341 -14.44 5.26 -3.83
CA LYS A 341 -13.69 4.19 -3.16
C LYS A 341 -12.81 3.52 -4.22
N ARG A 342 -11.64 3.00 -3.82
CA ARG A 342 -10.83 2.12 -4.68
C ARG A 342 -11.69 0.90 -5.10
N PRO A 343 -12.00 0.72 -6.40
CA PRO A 343 -12.71 -0.45 -6.90
C PRO A 343 -11.82 -1.68 -6.75
N PRO A 344 -12.26 -2.74 -6.06
CA PRO A 344 -11.55 -4.00 -6.05
C PRO A 344 -11.82 -4.82 -7.31
N LEU A 345 -10.92 -5.75 -7.60
CA LEU A 345 -11.18 -6.77 -8.60
C LEU A 345 -11.84 -7.99 -7.94
N GLY A 346 -12.97 -8.42 -8.49
CA GLY A 346 -13.78 -9.50 -7.96
C GLY A 346 -13.64 -10.80 -8.75
N HIS A 347 -13.77 -11.91 -8.02
CA HIS A 347 -13.94 -13.26 -8.57
C HIS A 347 -15.26 -13.82 -8.08
N PHE A 348 -16.29 -13.85 -8.93
CA PHE A 348 -17.62 -14.35 -8.57
C PHE A 348 -18.26 -13.64 -7.36
N TYR A 349 -17.93 -12.36 -7.14
CA TYR A 349 -18.41 -11.59 -5.99
C TYR A 349 -19.92 -11.38 -6.02
N TYR A 350 -20.45 -10.85 -7.12
CA TYR A 350 -21.89 -10.63 -7.26
C TYR A 350 -22.64 -11.95 -7.37
N GLU A 351 -22.06 -12.93 -8.07
CA GLU A 351 -22.59 -14.29 -8.21
C GLU A 351 -22.71 -15.02 -6.87
N ALA A 352 -21.87 -14.71 -5.87
CA ALA A 352 -21.96 -15.30 -4.54
C ALA A 352 -23.31 -15.01 -3.87
N PHE A 353 -23.93 -13.85 -4.15
CA PHE A 353 -25.23 -13.47 -3.60
C PHE A 353 -26.42 -14.17 -4.26
N ASN A 354 -26.20 -14.96 -5.32
CA ASN A 354 -27.23 -15.81 -5.91
C ASN A 354 -27.35 -17.18 -5.24
N ARG A 355 -26.54 -17.45 -4.22
CA ARG A 355 -26.56 -18.73 -3.50
C ARG A 355 -27.59 -18.69 -2.38
N ASP A 356 -28.35 -19.77 -2.23
CA ASP A 356 -29.40 -19.89 -1.22
C ASP A 356 -28.89 -19.76 0.23
N ASN A 357 -27.58 -19.93 0.44
CA ASN A 357 -26.95 -19.85 1.76
C ASN A 357 -26.32 -18.48 2.08
N VAL A 358 -26.55 -17.44 1.25
CA VAL A 358 -25.97 -16.11 1.43
C VAL A 358 -27.07 -15.07 1.67
N GLU A 359 -26.94 -14.30 2.75
CA GLU A 359 -27.81 -13.16 3.09
C GLU A 359 -27.00 -11.85 3.09
N LEU A 360 -27.50 -10.81 2.43
CA LEU A 360 -26.95 -9.46 2.49
C LEU A 360 -27.77 -8.59 3.46
N VAL A 361 -27.12 -8.09 4.51
CA VAL A 361 -27.71 -7.18 5.49
C VAL A 361 -27.12 -5.79 5.32
N ASP A 362 -27.95 -4.82 4.97
CA ASP A 362 -27.59 -3.41 4.95
C ASP A 362 -27.61 -2.84 6.37
N VAL A 363 -26.45 -2.35 6.82
CA VAL A 363 -26.24 -1.75 8.14
C VAL A 363 -25.96 -0.25 8.08
N SER A 364 -26.25 0.40 6.94
CA SER A 364 -26.12 1.85 6.78
C SER A 364 -27.13 2.63 7.64
N HIS A 365 -28.35 2.11 7.78
CA HIS A 365 -29.43 2.70 8.57
C HIS A 365 -29.71 1.97 9.89
N ASP A 366 -29.32 0.70 10.01
CA ASP A 366 -29.39 -0.09 11.24
C ASP A 366 -28.01 -0.69 11.61
N PRO A 367 -27.10 0.12 12.19
CA PRO A 367 -25.73 -0.30 12.41
C PRO A 367 -25.63 -1.40 13.47
N ILE A 368 -24.58 -2.23 13.34
CA ILE A 368 -24.19 -3.21 14.37
C ILE A 368 -23.90 -2.45 15.68
N ARG A 369 -24.60 -2.82 16.75
CA ARG A 369 -24.53 -2.14 18.06
C ARG A 369 -23.58 -2.83 19.01
N ALA A 370 -23.54 -4.15 18.99
CA ALA A 370 -22.69 -4.96 19.85
C ALA A 370 -22.52 -6.37 19.28
N ILE A 371 -21.42 -7.00 19.66
CA ILE A 371 -21.26 -8.45 19.58
C ILE A 371 -21.93 -9.05 20.83
N THR A 372 -22.62 -10.17 20.64
CA THR A 372 -23.31 -10.89 21.72
C THR A 372 -22.63 -12.25 21.94
N PRO A 373 -22.93 -12.98 23.02
CA PRO A 373 -22.28 -14.26 23.27
C PRO A 373 -22.45 -15.31 22.16
N THR A 374 -23.48 -15.18 21.31
CA THR A 374 -23.81 -16.13 20.24
C THR A 374 -23.71 -15.52 18.84
N GLY A 375 -23.38 -14.23 18.70
CA GLY A 375 -23.24 -13.60 17.39
C GLY A 375 -23.14 -12.08 17.48
N LEU A 376 -24.01 -11.37 16.78
CA LEU A 376 -24.03 -9.90 16.79
C LEU A 376 -25.45 -9.36 16.70
N ARG A 377 -25.65 -8.12 17.15
CA ARG A 377 -26.95 -7.47 17.19
C ARG A 377 -26.91 -6.10 16.53
N THR A 378 -27.85 -5.85 15.63
CA THR A 378 -28.19 -4.51 15.10
C THR A 378 -29.25 -3.86 16.00
N GLY A 379 -29.75 -2.66 15.68
CA GLY A 379 -30.85 -2.07 16.43
C GLY A 379 -32.13 -2.91 16.40
N ALA A 380 -32.42 -3.57 15.27
CA ALA A 380 -33.69 -4.28 15.08
C ALA A 380 -33.61 -5.82 15.29
N LYS A 381 -32.44 -6.43 15.10
CA LYS A 381 -32.32 -7.90 15.02
C LYS A 381 -31.03 -8.41 15.66
N GLU A 382 -31.11 -9.57 16.29
CA GLU A 382 -29.96 -10.37 16.72
C GLU A 382 -29.74 -11.52 15.73
N TYR A 383 -28.47 -11.77 15.43
CA TYR A 383 -28.02 -12.76 14.48
C TYR A 383 -27.04 -13.69 15.19
N GLU A 384 -27.21 -14.99 15.03
CA GLU A 384 -26.33 -15.99 15.63
C GLU A 384 -25.32 -16.53 14.62
N PHE A 385 -24.05 -16.61 15.05
CA PHE A 385 -22.94 -17.05 14.23
C PHE A 385 -22.00 -17.95 15.03
N ASP A 386 -21.39 -18.90 14.33
CA ASP A 386 -20.29 -19.69 14.89
C ASP A 386 -18.95 -18.99 14.63
N MET A 387 -18.88 -18.17 13.57
CA MET A 387 -17.70 -17.39 13.20
C MET A 387 -18.01 -15.97 12.74
N ILE A 388 -17.15 -15.00 13.08
CA ILE A 388 -17.24 -13.62 12.58
C ILE A 388 -15.91 -13.19 11.94
N ILE A 389 -15.95 -12.73 10.69
CA ILE A 389 -14.80 -12.20 9.96
C ILE A 389 -14.92 -10.68 9.86
N PHE A 390 -13.96 -9.97 10.42
CA PHE A 390 -13.86 -8.51 10.34
C PHE A 390 -12.93 -8.08 9.21
N ALA A 391 -13.52 -7.50 8.16
CA ALA A 391 -12.84 -6.87 7.04
C ALA A 391 -12.99 -5.34 7.10
N VAL A 392 -12.66 -4.76 8.26
CA VAL A 392 -12.90 -3.34 8.61
C VAL A 392 -11.78 -2.38 8.17
N GLY A 393 -10.72 -2.90 7.56
CA GLY A 393 -9.65 -2.10 6.95
C GLY A 393 -8.52 -1.73 7.92
N PHE A 394 -7.85 -0.62 7.62
CA PHE A 394 -6.58 -0.21 8.22
C PHE A 394 -6.60 1.27 8.61
N ASP A 395 -5.77 1.62 9.58
CA ASP A 395 -5.30 3.00 9.70
C ASP A 395 -4.26 3.24 8.59
N ALA A 396 -4.73 3.82 7.49
CA ALA A 396 -3.95 3.91 6.28
C ALA A 396 -2.92 5.05 6.33
N VAL A 397 -1.77 4.80 5.71
CA VAL A 397 -0.67 5.72 5.44
C VAL A 397 0.04 6.21 6.70
N THR A 398 -0.62 6.99 7.55
CA THR A 398 0.01 7.55 8.75
C THR A 398 -0.06 6.64 9.97
N GLY A 399 -0.96 5.64 9.98
CA GLY A 399 -1.21 4.79 11.16
C GLY A 399 0.05 4.11 11.72
N THR A 400 0.78 3.38 10.87
CA THR A 400 1.97 2.64 11.33
C THR A 400 3.09 3.60 11.75
N LEU A 401 3.27 4.72 11.05
CA LEU A 401 4.26 5.75 11.41
C LEU A 401 3.91 6.41 12.75
N ALA A 402 2.62 6.67 13.01
CA ALA A 402 2.14 7.26 14.27
C ALA A 402 2.15 6.28 15.44
N ALA A 403 2.18 4.97 15.18
CA ALA A 403 2.27 3.93 16.21
C ALA A 403 3.72 3.68 16.71
N ILE A 404 4.72 4.26 16.04
CA ILE A 404 6.13 4.23 16.45
C ILE A 404 6.45 5.60 17.05
N ASP A 405 7.12 5.63 18.19
CA ASP A 405 7.57 6.88 18.81
C ASP A 405 8.80 7.44 18.07
N ILE A 406 8.55 8.08 16.92
CA ILE A 406 9.58 8.67 16.06
C ILE A 406 9.72 10.16 16.38
N ARG A 407 10.90 10.57 16.87
CA ARG A 407 11.17 11.93 17.36
C ARG A 407 12.26 12.61 16.54
N GLY A 408 11.93 13.78 15.97
CA GLY A 408 12.84 14.58 15.14
C GLY A 408 13.81 15.44 15.95
N ALA A 409 14.45 16.40 15.27
CA ALA A 409 15.55 17.20 15.81
C ALA A 409 15.19 18.04 17.05
N GLU A 410 13.92 18.43 17.19
CA GLU A 410 13.40 19.23 18.30
C GLU A 410 12.50 18.40 19.24
N GLY A 411 12.54 17.06 19.13
CA GLY A 411 11.71 16.16 19.93
C GLY A 411 10.25 16.07 19.49
N GLN A 412 9.90 16.67 18.35
CA GLN A 412 8.56 16.58 17.76
C GLN A 412 8.25 15.18 17.22
N HIS A 413 7.01 14.72 17.36
CA HIS A 413 6.57 13.39 16.95
C HIS A 413 6.15 13.36 15.47
N LEU A 414 6.71 12.44 14.68
CA LEU A 414 6.41 12.34 13.24
C LEU A 414 4.93 12.11 12.97
N GLY A 415 4.31 11.16 13.67
CA GLY A 415 2.91 10.84 13.48
C GLY A 415 1.96 11.99 13.81
N GLU A 416 2.30 12.80 14.82
CA GLU A 416 1.48 13.96 15.19
C GLU A 416 1.60 15.07 14.15
N GLN A 417 2.82 15.36 13.68
CA GLN A 417 3.08 16.32 12.62
C GLN A 417 2.39 15.92 11.31
N LEU A 418 2.48 14.65 10.91
CA LEU A 418 1.80 14.15 9.69
C LEU A 418 0.28 14.24 9.80
N ASN A 419 -0.30 13.91 10.96
CA ASN A 419 -1.75 14.01 11.16
C ASN A 419 -2.24 15.47 11.17
N ARG A 420 -1.44 16.40 11.70
CA ARG A 420 -1.75 17.83 11.77
C ARG A 420 -1.56 18.49 10.40
N ASP A 421 -0.37 18.39 9.83
CA ASP A 421 0.06 19.22 8.71
C ASP A 421 -0.03 18.50 7.37
N MET A 422 0.27 17.19 7.34
CA MET A 422 0.43 16.38 6.12
C MET A 422 1.43 17.02 5.15
N GLU A 423 2.59 17.40 5.66
CA GLU A 423 3.64 18.07 4.89
C GLU A 423 4.83 17.12 4.75
N THR A 424 5.12 16.73 3.51
CA THR A 424 6.25 15.89 3.13
C THR A 424 6.88 16.45 1.86
N ALA A 425 8.17 16.21 1.63
CA ALA A 425 8.72 16.37 0.28
C ALA A 425 8.60 15.04 -0.47
N TYR A 426 7.73 15.05 -1.48
CA TYR A 426 7.49 13.93 -2.40
C TYR A 426 7.00 12.64 -1.72
N GLY A 427 6.51 12.72 -0.48
CA GLY A 427 6.23 11.53 0.34
C GLY A 427 7.45 10.70 0.73
N ILE A 428 8.65 11.25 0.57
CA ILE A 428 9.94 10.58 0.87
C ILE A 428 10.53 11.12 2.18
N THR A 429 10.43 12.42 2.45
CA THR A 429 11.04 13.05 3.64
C THR A 429 10.07 14.03 4.31
N ALA A 430 10.37 14.46 5.54
CA ALA A 430 9.56 15.42 6.29
C ALA A 430 10.44 16.46 7.01
N PRO A 431 10.03 17.74 7.09
CA PRO A 431 10.78 18.78 7.79
C PRO A 431 11.03 18.46 9.25
N GLY A 432 12.27 18.64 9.71
CA GLY A 432 12.69 18.46 11.10
C GLY A 432 12.98 17.00 11.46
N PHE A 433 12.99 16.09 10.49
CA PHE A 433 13.38 14.69 10.67
C PHE A 433 14.62 14.39 9.82
N PRO A 434 15.82 14.84 10.27
CA PRO A 434 17.01 14.72 9.46
C PRO A 434 17.35 13.25 9.18
N ASN A 435 17.86 12.98 7.98
CA ASN A 435 18.27 11.64 7.55
C ASN A 435 17.17 10.56 7.63
N LEU A 436 15.90 10.94 7.83
CA LEU A 436 14.76 10.04 7.78
C LEU A 436 14.19 10.01 6.36
N PHE A 437 14.03 8.80 5.82
CA PHE A 437 13.34 8.56 4.56
C PHE A 437 12.15 7.62 4.75
N MET A 438 11.11 7.82 3.95
CA MET A 438 9.88 7.03 3.93
C MET A 438 9.72 6.37 2.57
N VAL A 439 9.56 5.04 2.56
CA VAL A 439 9.23 4.28 1.37
C VAL A 439 7.72 4.09 1.33
N SER A 440 7.09 4.58 0.26
CA SER A 440 5.62 4.68 0.16
C SER A 440 5.01 5.48 1.33
N GLY A 441 5.64 6.59 1.69
CA GLY A 441 5.16 7.50 2.72
C GLY A 441 3.89 8.27 2.33
N PRO A 442 3.38 9.12 3.23
CA PRO A 442 2.23 9.98 2.92
C PRO A 442 2.48 10.84 1.70
N GLN A 443 1.48 11.02 0.85
CA GLN A 443 1.55 11.78 -0.41
C GLN A 443 2.41 11.14 -1.51
N ALA A 444 2.90 9.91 -1.32
CA ALA A 444 3.40 9.10 -2.43
C ALA A 444 2.28 8.80 -3.46
N PRO A 445 2.61 8.41 -4.70
CA PRO A 445 1.59 8.12 -5.73
C PRO A 445 0.57 7.05 -5.33
N PHE A 446 -0.70 7.31 -5.64
CA PHE A 446 -1.77 6.30 -5.63
C PHE A 446 -1.65 5.45 -6.89
N ALA A 447 -0.84 4.38 -6.83
CA ALA A 447 -0.46 3.61 -8.01
C ALA A 447 -0.08 2.16 -7.65
N ASN A 448 0.39 1.39 -8.64
CA ASN A 448 1.06 0.12 -8.42
C ASN A 448 2.30 0.31 -7.52
N ILE A 449 2.18 -0.14 -6.27
CA ILE A 449 3.13 0.18 -5.20
C ILE A 449 4.56 -0.33 -5.48
N PRO A 450 4.82 -1.56 -5.94
CA PRO A 450 6.16 -1.99 -6.35
C PRO A 450 6.88 -1.04 -7.32
N VAL A 451 6.17 -0.47 -8.30
CA VAL A 451 6.74 0.48 -9.27
C VAL A 451 7.15 1.79 -8.59
N VAL A 452 6.31 2.28 -7.67
CA VAL A 452 6.61 3.47 -6.85
C VAL A 452 7.79 3.21 -5.91
N ILE A 453 7.80 2.06 -5.23
CA ILE A 453 8.86 1.64 -4.31
C ILE A 453 10.22 1.65 -5.00
N ASP A 454 10.29 1.10 -6.22
CA ASP A 454 11.56 1.01 -6.94
C ASP A 454 12.15 2.40 -7.23
N ASN A 455 11.33 3.35 -7.69
CA ASN A 455 11.76 4.73 -7.89
C ASN A 455 12.16 5.41 -6.56
N THR A 456 11.32 5.31 -5.53
CA THR A 456 11.61 5.94 -4.23
C THR A 456 12.90 5.40 -3.62
N VAL A 457 13.15 4.10 -3.69
CA VAL A 457 14.37 3.50 -3.13
C VAL A 457 15.61 3.87 -3.95
N ASP A 458 15.53 3.91 -5.28
CA ASP A 458 16.64 4.43 -6.11
C ASP A 458 16.96 5.89 -5.77
N TRP A 459 15.93 6.74 -5.62
CA TRP A 459 16.10 8.13 -5.20
C TRP A 459 16.81 8.23 -3.84
N ILE A 460 16.40 7.42 -2.85
CA ILE A 460 17.05 7.38 -1.53
C ILE A 460 18.51 6.92 -1.67
N GLY A 461 18.77 5.87 -2.44
CA GLY A 461 20.12 5.35 -2.67
C GLY A 461 21.05 6.38 -3.32
N ARG A 462 20.56 7.10 -4.33
CA ARG A 462 21.30 8.20 -4.99
C ARG A 462 21.59 9.34 -4.02
N THR A 463 20.63 9.71 -3.18
CA THR A 463 20.80 10.77 -2.16
C THR A 463 21.80 10.38 -1.09
N VAL A 464 21.74 9.15 -0.57
CA VAL A 464 22.69 8.66 0.43
C VAL A 464 24.11 8.58 -0.16
N SER A 465 24.27 8.10 -1.40
CA SER A 465 25.56 8.14 -2.11
C SER A 465 26.07 9.57 -2.30
N TYR A 466 25.22 10.49 -2.76
CA TYR A 466 25.58 11.89 -2.94
C TYR A 466 26.09 12.52 -1.63
N MET A 467 25.39 12.28 -0.52
CA MET A 467 25.82 12.75 0.79
C MET A 467 27.19 12.21 1.17
N HIS A 468 27.43 10.92 0.97
CA HIS A 468 28.73 10.30 1.24
C HIS A 468 29.84 10.93 0.39
N ASP A 469 29.65 11.02 -0.92
CA ASP A 469 30.65 11.51 -1.87
C ASP A 469 31.01 12.99 -1.66
N HIS A 470 30.10 13.77 -1.08
CA HIS A 470 30.28 15.20 -0.79
C HIS A 470 30.55 15.50 0.69
N GLY A 471 30.72 14.48 1.54
CA GLY A 471 31.02 14.64 2.95
C GLY A 471 29.89 15.25 3.79
N HIS A 472 28.64 15.17 3.32
CA HIS A 472 27.47 15.57 4.08
C HIS A 472 27.07 14.48 5.07
N ARG A 473 26.74 14.87 6.30
CA ARG A 473 26.32 13.96 7.38
C ARG A 473 24.87 14.15 7.78
N ARG A 474 24.27 15.27 7.37
CA ARG A 474 22.87 15.61 7.63
C ARG A 474 22.21 16.10 6.35
N ILE A 475 21.01 15.62 6.09
CA ILE A 475 20.04 16.18 5.15
C ILE A 475 18.73 16.44 5.90
N ASP A 476 18.14 17.61 5.70
CA ASP A 476 16.83 17.97 6.26
C ASP A 476 15.97 18.64 5.18
N THR A 477 14.66 18.45 5.26
CA THR A 477 13.69 18.99 4.30
C THR A 477 13.38 20.44 4.63
N LYS A 478 13.48 21.34 3.66
CA LYS A 478 13.03 22.72 3.86
C LYS A 478 11.50 22.78 3.93
N GLU A 479 10.97 23.57 4.87
CA GLU A 479 9.52 23.64 5.12
C GLU A 479 8.72 24.06 3.88
N GLU A 480 9.24 25.00 3.09
CA GLU A 480 8.58 25.50 1.89
C GLU A 480 8.35 24.41 0.84
N VAL A 481 9.25 23.43 0.73
CA VAL A 481 9.13 22.32 -0.23
C VAL A 481 8.04 21.37 0.20
N ALA A 482 7.98 21.06 1.49
CA ALA A 482 6.95 20.18 2.04
C ALA A 482 5.56 20.80 1.94
N ARG A 483 5.45 22.11 2.20
CA ARG A 483 4.22 22.88 2.03
C ARG A 483 3.77 22.95 0.57
N HIS A 484 4.70 23.26 -0.34
CA HIS A 484 4.41 23.33 -1.77
C HIS A 484 3.94 21.98 -2.33
N TRP A 485 4.60 20.89 -1.94
CA TRP A 485 4.20 19.55 -2.36
C TRP A 485 2.78 19.20 -1.89
N LYS A 486 2.46 19.50 -0.63
CA LYS A 486 1.10 19.34 -0.09
C LYS A 486 0.07 20.13 -0.89
N GLU A 487 0.31 21.42 -1.13
CA GLU A 487 -0.59 22.28 -1.91
C GLU A 487 -0.83 21.69 -3.31
N GLN A 488 0.22 21.16 -3.94
CA GLN A 488 0.13 20.53 -5.25
C GLN A 488 -0.70 19.24 -5.22
N VAL A 489 -0.50 18.38 -4.20
CA VAL A 489 -1.29 17.15 -4.00
C VAL A 489 -2.76 17.48 -3.82
N GLU A 490 -3.08 18.46 -2.98
CA GLU A 490 -4.45 18.91 -2.72
C GLU A 490 -5.09 19.51 -3.97
N ALA A 491 -4.38 20.36 -4.70
CA ALA A 491 -4.86 20.98 -5.94
C ALA A 491 -5.16 19.92 -7.03
N VAL A 492 -4.27 18.95 -7.23
CA VAL A 492 -4.48 17.88 -8.21
C VAL A 492 -5.68 17.02 -7.84
N PHE A 493 -5.82 16.63 -6.57
CA PHE A 493 -6.98 15.85 -6.13
C PHE A 493 -8.29 16.63 -6.30
N ALA A 494 -8.29 17.93 -6.02
CA ALA A 494 -9.45 18.81 -6.17
C ALA A 494 -9.93 18.97 -7.62
N MET A 495 -9.07 18.75 -8.62
CA MET A 495 -9.44 18.75 -10.05
C MET A 495 -10.15 17.47 -10.50
N THR A 496 -10.27 16.46 -9.64
CA THR A 496 -10.95 15.19 -9.95
C THR A 496 -12.42 15.22 -9.49
N VAL A 497 -13.21 14.24 -9.93
CA VAL A 497 -14.59 14.00 -9.48
C VAL A 497 -14.68 13.23 -8.15
N LEU A 498 -13.53 12.94 -7.53
CA LEU A 498 -13.41 12.07 -6.36
C LEU A 498 -13.65 12.72 -4.99
N PRO A 499 -13.33 14.02 -4.73
CA PRO A 499 -13.30 14.54 -3.36
C PRO A 499 -14.61 14.37 -2.60
N GLU A 500 -15.74 14.70 -3.22
CA GLU A 500 -17.04 14.64 -2.57
C GLU A 500 -17.43 13.20 -2.21
N GLY A 501 -17.33 12.28 -3.17
CA GLY A 501 -17.68 10.89 -2.95
C GLY A 501 -16.71 10.17 -2.02
N ALA A 502 -15.41 10.47 -2.08
CA ALA A 502 -14.41 9.91 -1.16
C ALA A 502 -14.71 10.28 0.30
N LYS A 503 -15.12 11.53 0.54
CA LYS A 503 -15.57 11.99 1.87
C LYS A 503 -16.86 11.29 2.29
N LYS A 504 -17.90 11.33 1.45
CA LYS A 504 -19.23 10.75 1.74
C LYS A 504 -19.19 9.25 2.01
N THR A 505 -18.25 8.55 1.38
CA THR A 505 -18.14 7.10 1.49
C THR A 505 -17.16 6.65 2.57
N HIS A 506 -16.53 7.58 3.30
CA HIS A 506 -15.51 7.28 4.30
C HIS A 506 -14.33 6.50 3.71
N SER A 507 -13.75 7.00 2.62
CA SER A 507 -12.61 6.35 1.96
C SER A 507 -11.30 6.55 2.70
N TRP A 508 -10.52 5.46 2.76
CA TRP A 508 -9.27 5.39 3.51
C TRP A 508 -8.15 6.23 2.87
N TYR A 509 -8.12 6.37 1.55
CA TYR A 509 -7.07 7.14 0.86
C TYR A 509 -7.19 8.66 1.08
N VAL A 510 -8.26 9.11 1.74
CA VAL A 510 -8.42 10.48 2.25
C VAL A 510 -8.55 10.54 3.78
N GLY A 511 -8.29 9.44 4.49
CA GLY A 511 -8.39 9.35 5.95
C GLY A 511 -9.81 9.38 6.52
N ALA A 512 -10.86 9.40 5.69
CA ALA A 512 -12.25 9.58 6.12
C ALA A 512 -12.87 8.35 6.80
N ASN A 513 -12.17 7.22 6.82
CA ASN A 513 -12.59 6.00 7.52
C ASN A 513 -12.31 6.04 9.02
N LEU A 514 -11.58 7.03 9.51
CA LEU A 514 -11.22 7.21 10.91
C LEU A 514 -11.87 8.45 11.50
N GLU A 515 -12.51 8.27 12.65
CA GLU A 515 -13.05 9.39 13.40
C GLU A 515 -11.92 10.25 13.97
N GLY A 516 -12.09 11.57 13.94
CA GLY A 516 -11.10 12.53 14.45
C GLY A 516 -9.88 12.79 13.54
N LYS A 517 -9.68 12.00 12.47
CA LYS A 517 -8.62 12.29 11.48
C LYS A 517 -9.09 13.35 10.47
N PRO A 518 -8.22 14.31 10.11
CA PRO A 518 -8.54 15.28 9.05
C PRO A 518 -8.73 14.60 7.69
N VAL A 519 -9.79 14.98 6.97
CA VAL A 519 -10.11 14.45 5.64
C VAL A 519 -9.37 15.25 4.56
N ARG A 520 -8.37 14.63 3.94
CA ARG A 520 -7.51 15.23 2.91
C ARG A 520 -6.82 14.13 2.09
N PRO A 521 -6.38 14.36 0.84
CA PRO A 521 -5.70 13.32 0.06
C PRO A 521 -4.42 12.85 0.75
N LEU A 522 -4.32 11.54 0.99
CA LEU A 522 -3.13 10.90 1.57
C LEU A 522 -2.13 10.44 0.51
N PHE A 523 -2.46 10.62 -0.78
CA PHE A 523 -1.67 10.17 -1.92
C PHE A 523 -1.66 11.21 -3.04
N TRP A 524 -0.63 11.16 -3.86
CA TRP A 524 -0.55 11.89 -5.13
C TRP A 524 -1.38 11.19 -6.22
N PHE A 525 -2.32 11.93 -6.82
CA PHE A 525 -3.19 11.45 -7.91
C PHE A 525 -2.80 11.99 -9.30
N GLY A 526 -1.70 12.73 -9.43
CA GLY A 526 -1.25 13.32 -10.70
C GLY A 526 -0.38 12.40 -11.56
N GLY A 527 -0.36 11.11 -11.25
CA GLY A 527 0.32 10.06 -12.00
C GLY A 527 1.80 9.84 -11.65
N VAL A 528 2.29 8.61 -11.87
CA VAL A 528 3.65 8.19 -11.49
C VAL A 528 4.74 8.84 -12.35
N ALA A 529 4.53 9.02 -13.65
CA ALA A 529 5.55 9.59 -14.52
C ALA A 529 5.87 11.06 -14.17
N PRO A 530 4.88 11.95 -13.96
CA PRO A 530 5.15 13.29 -13.42
C PRO A 530 5.82 13.25 -12.03
N TYR A 531 5.41 12.34 -11.16
CA TYR A 531 6.02 12.18 -9.83
C TYR A 531 7.52 11.81 -9.92
N PHE A 532 7.88 10.85 -10.77
CA PHE A 532 9.27 10.46 -11.01
C PHE A 532 10.07 11.63 -11.57
N ALA A 533 9.50 12.41 -12.49
CA ALA A 533 10.14 13.61 -13.02
C ALA A 533 10.40 14.68 -11.95
N PHE A 534 9.49 14.88 -10.99
CA PHE A 534 9.75 15.78 -9.85
C PHE A 534 10.93 15.27 -9.00
N CYS A 535 10.96 13.98 -8.69
CA CYS A 535 12.04 13.38 -7.90
C CYS A 535 13.40 13.45 -8.61
N ASP A 536 13.44 13.17 -9.92
CA ASP A 536 14.67 13.24 -10.72
C ASP A 536 15.14 14.67 -10.91
N LYS A 537 14.22 15.63 -11.09
CA LYS A 537 14.56 17.05 -11.19
C LYS A 537 15.21 17.57 -9.91
N GLU A 538 14.69 17.16 -8.74
CA GLU A 538 15.27 17.53 -7.45
C GLU A 538 16.73 17.10 -7.32
N ILE A 539 17.07 15.87 -7.75
CA ILE A 539 18.47 15.42 -7.80
C ILE A 539 19.26 16.19 -8.86
N GLY A 540 18.71 16.36 -10.07
CA GLY A 540 19.38 17.00 -11.20
C GLY A 540 19.73 18.48 -10.96
N ASP A 541 18.93 19.17 -10.15
CA ASP A 541 19.15 20.57 -9.77
C ASP A 541 20.07 20.72 -8.53
N GLY A 542 20.58 19.62 -7.97
CA GLY A 542 21.45 19.66 -6.80
C GLY A 542 20.70 19.85 -5.47
N TYR A 543 19.53 19.21 -5.33
CA TYR A 543 18.74 19.16 -4.10
C TYR A 543 18.30 20.53 -3.55
N PRO A 544 17.69 21.41 -4.37
CA PRO A 544 17.29 22.75 -3.94
C PRO A 544 16.29 22.75 -2.78
N GLY A 545 15.52 21.68 -2.59
CA GLY A 545 14.55 21.51 -1.53
C GLY A 545 15.10 21.01 -0.20
N PHE A 546 16.42 20.75 -0.13
CA PHE A 546 17.06 20.17 1.04
C PHE A 546 18.19 21.06 1.58
N ALA A 547 18.42 20.96 2.89
CA ALA A 547 19.56 21.56 3.56
C ALA A 547 20.55 20.46 3.95
N PHE A 548 21.82 20.62 3.55
CA PHE A 548 22.91 19.72 3.92
C PHE A 548 23.86 20.36 4.91
N SER A 549 24.43 19.55 5.82
CA SER A 549 25.58 19.95 6.63
C SER A 549 26.65 18.87 6.70
N SER A 550 27.91 19.32 6.70
CA SER A 550 29.09 18.53 7.01
C SER A 550 29.46 18.82 8.47
N ASP A 551 29.25 17.90 9.41
CA ASP A 551 29.65 18.14 10.80
C ASP A 551 31.19 18.16 10.93
N GLN A 552 31.79 19.32 10.69
CA GLN A 552 33.11 19.70 11.15
C GLN A 552 33.08 21.14 11.68
N SER A 553 32.56 21.32 12.90
CA SER A 553 33.18 22.13 13.96
C SER A 553 32.14 22.49 15.04
N GLY A 554 32.51 22.28 16.30
CA GLY A 554 31.99 23.11 17.38
C GLY A 554 32.37 24.56 17.10
N GLY A 555 31.43 25.35 16.61
CA GLY A 555 31.49 26.80 16.54
C GLY A 555 30.61 27.35 17.66
N ALA A 556 31.23 28.09 18.58
CA ALA A 556 30.57 28.68 19.74
C ALA A 556 29.25 29.39 19.39
N VAL A 557 28.20 29.07 20.13
CA VAL A 557 27.02 29.92 20.26
C VAL A 557 27.50 31.24 20.87
N GLN A 558 27.76 32.24 20.03
CA GLN A 558 27.84 33.62 20.49
C GLN A 558 26.41 34.06 20.79
N ALA A 559 26.05 34.02 22.07
CA ALA A 559 24.90 34.73 22.59
C ALA A 559 25.04 36.22 22.22
N ARG A 560 24.08 36.74 21.44
CA ARG A 560 23.87 38.18 21.36
C ARG A 560 22.84 38.56 22.42
N LEU A 561 23.29 39.47 23.29
CA LEU A 561 22.47 40.33 24.14
C LEU A 561 21.45 41.13 23.32
#